data_AF-L7KQ67-F1
#
_entry.id   AF-L7KQ67-F1
#
_cell.length_a   1.000
_cell.length_b   1.000
_cell.length_c   1.000
_cell.angle_alpha   90.00
_cell.angle_beta   90.00
_cell.angle_gamma   90.00
#
_symmetry.space_group_name_H-M   'P 1'
#
loop_
_entity.id
_entity.type
_entity.pdbx_description
1 polymer ?
#
loop_
_entity_poly.entity_id
_entity_poly.type
_entity_poly.pdbx_seq_one_letter_code
_entity_poly.pdbx_strand_id
1 'polypeptide(L)'
;MVHPQQGPWSAQHVPRIQTHSETPQETMMRQPTDAAPGTTEFWLDSGAPLPRRMWQHRTRVPIIVGTSIAMVVFAALALFAILLGIGNTQQFTALGGVPVSCDTWETAATGGTISDRAAVTIYSETGDKLATTPLERYRTHDGQCVLKFSVDVDAGRSGYVVHVGDGFAQPVSPAALQSGVVLRPTS
;
A
#
# COMPACT_ATOMS: atom_id res chain seq x y z
N MET A 1 -17.94 -37.79 12.86
CA MET A 1 -19.14 -37.37 12.10
C MET A 1 -19.47 -35.93 12.48
N VAL A 2 -19.00 -34.97 11.69
CA VAL A 2 -19.43 -33.56 11.71
C VAL A 2 -19.26 -33.06 10.28
N HIS A 3 -20.36 -32.65 9.64
CA HIS A 3 -20.39 -32.01 8.33
C HIS A 3 -20.18 -30.49 8.49
N PRO A 4 -19.46 -29.84 7.57
CA PRO A 4 -19.71 -28.45 7.24
C PRO A 4 -20.48 -28.36 5.90
N GLN A 5 -21.62 -27.66 5.96
CA GLN A 5 -22.39 -27.23 4.80
C GLN A 5 -21.54 -26.34 3.89
N GLN A 6 -21.56 -26.64 2.59
CA GLN A 6 -21.15 -25.72 1.54
C GLN A 6 -22.42 -25.09 0.94
N GLY A 7 -22.58 -23.78 1.09
CA GLY A 7 -23.60 -23.01 0.38
C GLY A 7 -22.92 -21.99 -0.54
N PRO A 8 -23.17 -22.01 -1.86
CA PRO A 8 -22.77 -20.93 -2.75
C PRO A 8 -23.98 -20.09 -3.14
N TRP A 9 -24.17 -18.96 -2.47
CA TRP A 9 -24.99 -17.85 -3.00
C TRP A 9 -24.20 -16.56 -2.81
N SER A 10 -23.61 -16.07 -3.89
CA SER A 10 -23.13 -14.69 -3.97
C SER A 10 -23.36 -14.21 -5.39
N ALA A 11 -24.38 -13.37 -5.50
CA ALA A 11 -24.80 -12.70 -6.71
C ALA A 11 -23.64 -11.88 -7.29
N GLN A 12 -23.24 -12.21 -8.51
CA GLN A 12 -22.41 -11.34 -9.33
C GLN A 12 -23.26 -10.13 -9.76
N HIS A 13 -23.04 -8.99 -9.11
CA HIS A 13 -23.48 -7.69 -9.61
C HIS A 13 -22.43 -7.17 -10.60
N VAL A 14 -22.71 -7.36 -11.89
CA VAL A 14 -21.96 -6.74 -12.99
C VAL A 14 -22.52 -5.32 -13.19
N PRO A 15 -21.71 -4.26 -13.08
CA PRO A 15 -22.16 -2.93 -13.48
C PRO A 15 -22.31 -2.87 -15.00
N ARG A 16 -23.52 -2.46 -15.40
CA ARG A 16 -24.01 -2.16 -16.74
C ARG A 16 -23.08 -1.16 -17.45
N ILE A 17 -22.28 -1.62 -18.41
CA ILE A 17 -21.72 -0.73 -19.45
C ILE A 17 -22.78 -0.60 -20.54
N GLN A 18 -23.50 0.52 -20.54
CA GLN A 18 -24.31 0.95 -21.68
C GLN A 18 -23.34 1.48 -22.74
N THR A 19 -22.93 0.64 -23.68
CA THR A 19 -22.43 1.11 -24.98
C THR A 19 -23.61 1.73 -25.73
N HIS A 20 -23.66 3.07 -25.78
CA HIS A 20 -24.42 3.79 -26.79
C HIS A 20 -23.75 3.51 -28.14
N SER A 21 -24.30 2.54 -28.88
CA SER A 21 -24.05 2.40 -30.30
C SER A 21 -24.83 3.50 -31.01
N GLU A 22 -24.15 4.55 -31.46
CA GLU A 22 -24.68 5.50 -32.43
C GLU A 22 -25.06 4.74 -33.71
N THR A 23 -26.36 4.64 -33.96
CA THR A 23 -26.92 4.23 -35.24
C THR A 23 -26.57 5.30 -36.29
N PRO A 24 -25.93 4.96 -37.42
CA PRO A 24 -26.02 5.80 -38.60
C PRO A 24 -27.45 5.66 -39.11
N GLN A 25 -28.33 6.61 -38.78
CA GLN A 25 -29.58 6.76 -39.52
C GLN A 25 -29.25 7.33 -40.89
N GLU A 26 -28.87 6.42 -41.80
CA GLU A 26 -28.98 6.63 -43.23
C GLU A 26 -30.45 6.92 -43.52
N THR A 27 -30.74 8.20 -43.64
CA THR A 27 -32.04 8.75 -44.00
C THR A 27 -32.27 8.40 -45.47
N MET A 28 -32.64 7.14 -45.73
CA MET A 28 -33.21 6.77 -47.01
C MET A 28 -34.56 7.47 -47.13
N MET A 29 -34.62 8.37 -48.12
CA MET A 29 -35.80 9.06 -48.61
C MET A 29 -36.99 8.10 -48.70
N ARG A 30 -37.96 8.29 -47.81
CA ARG A 30 -39.31 7.79 -48.02
C ARG A 30 -40.08 8.91 -48.73
N GLN A 31 -40.02 8.89 -50.05
CA GLN A 31 -40.91 9.69 -50.89
C GLN A 31 -42.35 9.24 -50.60
N PRO A 32 -43.27 10.11 -50.14
CA PRO A 32 -44.67 9.77 -50.08
C PRO A 32 -45.23 9.88 -51.49
N THR A 33 -45.47 8.74 -52.13
CA THR A 33 -46.34 8.65 -53.29
C THR A 33 -47.79 8.68 -52.79
N ASP A 34 -48.62 9.39 -53.52
CA ASP A 34 -50.09 9.42 -53.50
C ASP A 34 -50.76 10.46 -52.58
N ALA A 35 -51.20 11.51 -53.27
CA ALA A 35 -52.06 12.58 -52.82
C ALA A 35 -53.47 12.09 -52.47
N ALA A 36 -53.98 12.49 -51.30
CA ALA A 36 -55.41 12.52 -51.01
C ALA A 36 -55.92 13.97 -51.21
N PRO A 37 -56.97 14.20 -52.03
CA PRO A 37 -57.51 15.53 -52.28
C PRO A 37 -58.52 15.88 -51.17
N GLY A 38 -58.22 16.83 -50.28
CA GLY A 38 -59.27 17.29 -49.35
C GLY A 38 -58.89 18.18 -48.17
N THR A 39 -57.62 18.40 -47.84
CA THR A 39 -57.23 19.35 -46.79
C THR A 39 -56.02 20.15 -47.22
N THR A 40 -56.23 21.42 -47.58
CA THR A 40 -55.14 22.39 -47.74
C THR A 40 -54.51 22.64 -46.37
N GLU A 41 -53.54 21.80 -45.99
CA GLU A 41 -52.65 22.07 -44.87
C GLU A 41 -51.81 23.30 -45.22
N PHE A 42 -52.17 24.45 -44.63
CA PHE A 42 -51.36 25.66 -44.69
C PHE A 42 -50.13 25.47 -43.82
N TRP A 43 -49.09 24.85 -44.38
CA TRP A 43 -47.76 24.91 -43.80
C TRP A 43 -47.26 26.35 -43.95
N LEU A 44 -47.12 27.06 -42.82
CA LEU A 44 -46.40 28.32 -42.79
C LEU A 44 -44.97 28.05 -43.22
N ASP A 45 -44.50 28.76 -44.26
CA ASP A 45 -43.10 28.72 -44.69
C ASP A 45 -42.19 28.83 -43.46
N SER A 46 -41.22 27.93 -43.36
CA SER A 46 -40.26 27.94 -42.25
C SER A 46 -39.61 29.31 -42.17
N GLY A 47 -39.91 30.05 -41.10
CA GLY A 47 -39.36 31.39 -40.87
C GLY A 47 -37.83 31.39 -40.85
N ALA A 48 -37.24 32.56 -41.10
CA ALA A 48 -35.79 32.74 -41.15
C ALA A 48 -35.10 32.09 -39.93
N PRO A 49 -33.95 31.42 -40.13
CA PRO A 49 -33.27 30.71 -39.06
C PRO A 49 -32.94 31.67 -37.91
N LEU A 50 -33.34 31.29 -36.70
CA LEU A 50 -33.03 32.04 -35.49
C LEU A 50 -31.50 32.21 -35.38
N PRO A 51 -31.00 33.43 -35.09
CA PRO A 51 -29.58 33.68 -34.98
C PRO A 51 -29.00 32.82 -33.85
N ARG A 52 -27.93 32.07 -34.17
CA ARG A 52 -27.26 31.20 -33.21
C ARG A 52 -26.79 32.04 -32.01
N ARG A 53 -27.30 31.73 -30.81
CA ARG A 53 -26.89 32.40 -29.56
C ARG A 53 -25.47 31.97 -29.18
N MET A 54 -24.47 32.69 -29.68
CA MET A 54 -23.04 32.39 -29.48
C MET A 54 -22.55 32.56 -28.02
N TRP A 55 -23.30 33.26 -27.17
CA TRP A 55 -22.87 33.54 -25.79
C TRP A 55 -22.83 32.30 -24.89
N GLN A 56 -23.70 31.32 -25.13
CA GLN A 56 -23.87 30.14 -24.25
C GLN A 56 -22.72 29.12 -24.36
N HIS A 57 -22.00 29.09 -25.49
CA HIS A 57 -20.80 28.25 -25.64
C HIS A 57 -19.55 28.89 -25.01
N ARG A 58 -19.51 30.22 -24.88
CA ARG A 58 -18.30 30.93 -24.47
C ARG A 58 -17.95 30.77 -22.99
N THR A 59 -18.95 30.50 -22.14
CA THR A 59 -18.76 30.37 -20.68
C THR A 59 -18.65 28.93 -20.19
N ARG A 60 -19.17 27.93 -20.94
CA ARG A 60 -19.09 26.51 -20.53
C ARG A 60 -17.71 25.88 -20.75
N VAL A 61 -17.03 26.25 -21.83
CA VAL A 61 -15.71 25.71 -22.19
C VAL A 61 -14.63 25.99 -21.13
N PRO A 62 -14.43 27.23 -20.63
CA PRO A 62 -13.35 27.49 -19.66
C PRO A 62 -13.57 26.78 -18.32
N ILE A 63 -14.83 26.61 -17.89
CA ILE A 63 -15.17 25.89 -16.66
C ILE A 63 -14.79 24.43 -16.78
N ILE A 64 -15.17 23.78 -17.89
CA ILE A 64 -14.84 22.35 -18.12
C ILE A 64 -13.32 22.17 -18.11
N VAL A 65 -12.59 22.96 -18.90
CA VAL A 65 -11.12 22.87 -18.97
C VAL A 65 -10.48 23.12 -17.60
N GLY A 66 -10.94 24.12 -16.86
CA GLY A 66 -10.43 24.42 -15.50
C GLY A 66 -10.63 23.26 -14.53
N THR A 67 -11.82 22.66 -14.50
CA THR A 67 -12.12 21.51 -13.63
C THR A 67 -11.30 20.28 -14.00
N SER A 68 -11.08 20.02 -15.29
CA SER A 68 -10.24 18.91 -15.74
C SER A 68 -8.80 19.08 -15.27
N ILE A 69 -8.23 20.28 -15.42
CA ILE A 69 -6.86 20.57 -14.96
C ILE A 69 -6.77 20.41 -13.44
N ALA A 70 -7.74 20.95 -12.68
CA ALA A 70 -7.76 20.83 -11.23
C ALA A 70 -7.79 19.35 -10.77
N MET A 71 -8.60 18.51 -11.42
CA MET A 71 -8.66 17.08 -11.11
C MET A 71 -7.34 16.36 -11.43
N VAL A 72 -6.67 16.71 -12.53
CA VAL A 72 -5.36 16.14 -12.87
C VAL A 72 -4.30 16.55 -11.84
N VAL A 73 -4.27 17.82 -11.45
CA VAL A 73 -3.34 18.32 -10.41
C VAL A 73 -3.60 17.62 -9.08
N PHE A 74 -4.87 17.50 -8.67
CA PHE A 74 -5.24 16.81 -7.44
C PHE A 74 -4.83 15.33 -7.47
N ALA A 75 -5.06 14.63 -8.57
CA ALA A 75 -4.63 13.25 -8.74
C ALA A 75 -3.10 13.11 -8.65
N ALA A 76 -2.35 14.03 -9.27
CA ALA A 76 -0.89 14.03 -9.19
C ALA A 76 -0.41 14.25 -7.74
N LEU A 77 -1.01 15.19 -7.01
CA LEU A 77 -0.70 15.44 -5.59
C LEU A 77 -1.04 14.25 -4.70
N ALA A 78 -2.17 13.58 -4.96
CA ALA A 78 -2.56 12.38 -4.22
C ALA A 78 -1.55 11.24 -4.43
N LEU A 79 -1.14 10.98 -5.68
CA LEU A 79 -0.09 10.00 -5.97
C LEU A 79 1.23 10.35 -5.30
N PHE A 80 1.62 11.62 -5.35
CA PHE A 80 2.84 12.09 -4.69
C PHE A 80 2.79 11.90 -3.16
N ALA A 81 1.65 12.21 -2.53
CA ALA A 81 1.45 12.01 -1.10
C ALA A 81 1.52 10.53 -0.69
N ILE A 82 0.94 9.63 -1.49
CA ILE A 82 1.02 8.18 -1.25
C ILE A 82 2.46 7.71 -1.31
N LEU A 83 3.22 8.13 -2.32
CA LEU A 83 4.63 7.75 -2.48
C LEU A 83 5.50 8.23 -1.31
N LEU A 84 5.28 9.46 -0.84
CA LEU A 84 6.00 9.98 0.34
C LEU A 84 5.57 9.29 1.64
N GLY A 85 4.29 8.92 1.77
CA GLY A 85 3.77 8.24 2.96
C GLY A 85 4.37 6.85 3.16
N ILE A 86 4.68 6.13 2.08
CA ILE A 86 5.25 4.77 2.14
C ILE A 86 6.72 4.80 2.60
N GLY A 87 7.47 5.85 2.27
CA GLY A 87 8.89 5.95 2.60
C GLY A 87 9.21 6.47 4.01
N ASN A 88 8.20 6.95 4.75
CA ASN A 88 8.42 7.60 6.05
C ASN A 88 7.93 6.70 7.20
N THR A 89 8.45 5.47 7.26
CA THR A 89 8.34 4.68 8.48
C THR A 89 9.26 5.28 9.53
N GLN A 90 8.73 5.57 10.72
CA GLN A 90 9.61 5.95 11.82
C GLN A 90 10.52 4.77 12.11
N GLN A 91 11.83 5.00 12.19
CA GLN A 91 12.81 3.97 12.54
C GLN A 91 13.41 4.29 13.90
N PHE A 92 13.83 3.26 14.60
CA PHE A 92 14.69 3.40 15.78
C PHE A 92 15.84 2.41 15.70
N THR A 93 16.95 2.78 16.33
CA THR A 93 18.12 1.91 16.44
C THR A 93 17.86 0.88 17.54
N ALA A 94 17.71 -0.39 17.15
CA ALA A 94 17.62 -1.50 18.07
C ALA A 94 19.03 -1.89 18.56
N LEU A 95 19.17 -1.90 19.88
CA LEU A 95 20.41 -2.20 20.59
C LEU A 95 20.22 -3.46 21.44
N GLY A 96 21.29 -4.23 21.55
CA GLY A 96 21.35 -5.30 22.52
C GLY A 96 22.68 -6.02 22.54
N GLY A 97 22.78 -7.01 23.40
CA GLY A 97 23.97 -7.85 23.44
C GLY A 97 23.81 -9.13 24.23
N VAL A 98 24.73 -10.06 23.97
CA VAL A 98 24.82 -11.38 24.59
C VAL A 98 26.09 -11.41 25.45
N PRO A 99 26.00 -11.66 26.77
CA PRO A 99 27.18 -11.80 27.60
C PRO A 99 27.93 -13.08 27.22
N VAL A 100 29.26 -13.00 27.13
CA VAL A 100 30.12 -14.11 26.72
C VAL A 100 31.35 -14.24 27.62
N SER A 101 32.02 -15.38 27.55
CA SER A 101 33.35 -15.51 28.15
C SER A 101 34.35 -14.61 27.43
N CYS A 102 35.17 -13.87 28.19
CA CYS A 102 36.21 -13.01 27.62
C CYS A 102 37.35 -13.78 26.95
N ASP A 103 37.54 -15.04 27.30
CA ASP A 103 38.63 -15.86 26.77
C ASP A 103 38.29 -16.42 25.39
N THR A 104 37.04 -16.88 25.21
CA THR A 104 36.60 -17.56 24.00
C THR A 104 35.73 -16.69 23.09
N TRP A 105 35.12 -15.61 23.60
CA TRP A 105 34.09 -14.81 22.91
C TRP A 105 32.87 -15.63 22.49
N GLU A 106 32.56 -16.66 23.27
CA GLU A 106 31.48 -17.60 23.00
C GLU A 106 30.58 -17.78 24.22
N THR A 107 29.31 -18.13 23.97
CA THR A 107 28.37 -18.62 24.97
C THR A 107 27.58 -19.80 24.45
N ALA A 108 27.25 -20.74 25.33
CA ALA A 108 26.33 -21.83 25.00
C ALA A 108 24.90 -21.28 24.84
N ALA A 109 24.15 -21.85 23.90
CA ALA A 109 22.75 -21.56 23.66
C ALA A 109 22.01 -22.85 23.30
N THR A 110 20.68 -22.83 23.46
CA THR A 110 19.84 -23.89 22.90
C THR A 110 20.10 -23.98 21.39
N GLY A 111 20.57 -25.15 20.92
CA GLY A 111 20.88 -25.38 19.51
C GLY A 111 22.31 -25.06 19.07
N GLY A 112 23.22 -24.66 19.97
CA GLY A 112 24.65 -24.56 19.63
C GLY A 112 25.44 -23.58 20.48
N THR A 113 26.47 -22.99 19.86
CA THR A 113 27.33 -21.97 20.46
C THR A 113 27.13 -20.66 19.71
N ILE A 114 26.93 -19.57 20.43
CA ILE A 114 26.89 -18.22 19.87
C ILE A 114 28.30 -17.63 19.99
N SER A 115 28.86 -17.23 18.85
CA SER A 115 30.19 -16.63 18.73
C SER A 115 30.13 -15.26 18.07
N ASP A 116 31.28 -14.60 17.92
CA ASP A 116 31.36 -13.38 17.11
C ASP A 116 30.90 -13.63 15.66
N ARG A 117 30.31 -12.61 15.05
CA ARG A 117 29.69 -12.66 13.72
C ARG A 117 28.47 -13.57 13.58
N ALA A 118 27.99 -14.22 14.65
CA ALA A 118 26.68 -14.86 14.60
C ALA A 118 25.63 -13.84 14.17
N ALA A 119 24.74 -14.26 13.27
CA ALA A 119 23.71 -13.37 12.74
C ALA A 119 22.64 -13.12 13.79
N VAL A 120 22.30 -11.86 14.00
CA VAL A 120 21.12 -11.43 14.74
C VAL A 120 20.07 -11.03 13.72
N THR A 121 18.91 -11.66 13.76
CA THR A 121 17.77 -11.30 12.91
C THR A 121 16.61 -10.88 13.78
N ILE A 122 16.09 -9.68 13.51
CA ILE A 122 14.93 -9.13 14.20
C ILE A 122 13.71 -9.36 13.33
N TYR A 123 12.72 -10.03 13.89
CA TYR A 123 11.42 -10.26 13.29
C TYR A 123 10.36 -9.43 14.01
N SER A 124 9.31 -9.09 13.28
CA SER A 124 8.07 -8.60 13.86
C SER A 124 7.32 -9.75 14.55
N GLU A 125 6.36 -9.38 15.39
CA GLU A 125 5.42 -10.34 16.00
C GLU A 125 4.62 -11.15 14.97
N THR A 126 4.43 -10.64 13.74
CA THR A 126 3.78 -11.33 12.62
C THR A 126 4.71 -12.28 11.87
N GLY A 127 6.00 -12.32 12.21
CA GLY A 127 7.00 -13.18 11.56
C GLY A 127 7.71 -12.52 10.37
N ASP A 128 7.42 -11.25 10.06
CA ASP A 128 8.14 -10.53 9.01
C ASP A 128 9.56 -10.21 9.46
N LYS A 129 10.54 -10.53 8.61
CA LYS A 129 11.94 -10.17 8.83
C LYS A 129 12.12 -8.66 8.66
N LEU A 130 12.58 -7.99 9.71
CA LEU A 130 12.78 -6.53 9.72
C LEU A 130 14.22 -6.15 9.43
N ALA A 131 15.17 -6.80 10.11
CA ALA A 131 16.59 -6.49 9.95
C ALA A 131 17.48 -7.68 10.28
N THR A 132 18.69 -7.69 9.71
CA THR A 132 19.76 -8.63 10.07
C THR A 132 21.06 -7.87 10.27
N THR A 133 21.78 -8.18 11.34
CA THR A 133 23.10 -7.63 11.64
C THR A 133 23.98 -8.70 12.28
N PRO A 134 25.31 -8.72 12.06
CA PRO A 134 26.20 -9.58 12.81
C PRO A 134 26.36 -9.10 14.26
N LEU A 135 26.72 -10.03 15.14
CA LEU A 135 27.25 -9.73 16.47
C LEU A 135 28.69 -9.20 16.40
N GLU A 136 28.97 -8.18 17.19
CA GLU A 136 30.28 -7.55 17.32
C GLU A 136 30.84 -7.68 18.72
N ARG A 137 32.15 -7.89 18.83
CA ARG A 137 32.84 -7.94 20.12
C ARG A 137 32.85 -6.56 20.77
N TYR A 138 32.40 -6.49 22.02
CA TYR A 138 32.44 -5.28 22.82
C TYR A 138 32.86 -5.61 24.25
N ARG A 139 33.69 -4.76 24.82
CA ARG A 139 34.09 -4.85 26.22
C ARG A 139 33.54 -3.65 26.96
N THR A 140 32.76 -3.90 28.00
CA THR A 140 32.22 -2.82 28.84
C THR A 140 33.33 -2.18 29.67
N HIS A 141 33.09 -0.97 30.17
CA HIS A 141 34.04 -0.30 31.06
C HIS A 141 34.32 -1.11 32.34
N ASP A 142 33.35 -1.90 32.80
CA ASP A 142 33.47 -2.80 33.97
C ASP A 142 34.25 -4.10 33.64
N GLY A 143 34.76 -4.23 32.42
CA GLY A 143 35.58 -5.36 31.99
C GLY A 143 34.80 -6.59 31.51
N GLN A 144 33.46 -6.52 31.44
CA GLN A 144 32.61 -7.61 30.94
C GLN A 144 32.69 -7.70 29.41
N CYS A 145 32.72 -8.92 28.88
CA CYS A 145 32.71 -9.17 27.44
C CYS A 145 31.29 -9.46 26.97
N VAL A 146 30.85 -8.71 25.97
CA VAL A 146 29.50 -8.76 25.41
C VAL A 146 29.61 -8.77 23.90
N LEU A 147 28.86 -9.64 23.25
CA LEU A 147 28.63 -9.56 21.82
C LEU A 147 27.45 -8.62 21.57
N LYS A 148 27.69 -7.41 21.07
CA LYS A 148 26.66 -6.40 20.83
C LYS A 148 26.10 -6.48 19.42
N PHE A 149 24.89 -5.98 19.24
CA PHE A 149 24.35 -5.63 17.93
C PHE A 149 23.70 -4.25 17.97
N SER A 150 23.69 -3.59 16.81
CA SER A 150 23.04 -2.31 16.59
C SER A 150 22.49 -2.29 15.17
N VAL A 151 21.19 -2.13 15.01
CA VAL A 151 20.56 -2.10 13.68
C VAL A 151 19.29 -1.27 13.70
N ASP A 152 19.05 -0.51 12.63
CA ASP A 152 17.82 0.27 12.51
C ASP A 152 16.65 -0.62 12.11
N VAL A 153 15.52 -0.44 12.80
CA VAL A 153 14.29 -1.20 12.57
C VAL A 153 13.09 -0.27 12.52
N ASP A 154 12.07 -0.68 11.76
CA ASP A 154 10.81 0.06 11.69
C ASP A 154 10.09 0.06 13.05
N ALA A 155 9.75 1.27 13.49
CA ALA A 155 8.92 1.55 14.64
C ALA A 155 7.43 1.32 14.33
N GLY A 156 6.60 1.26 15.37
CA GLY A 156 5.14 1.10 15.23
C GLY A 156 4.64 -0.34 15.31
N ARG A 157 5.48 -1.29 15.75
CA ARG A 157 5.06 -2.67 16.06
C ARG A 157 4.85 -2.82 17.58
N SER A 158 3.94 -3.72 17.96
CA SER A 158 3.64 -4.06 19.36
C SER A 158 4.73 -4.88 20.03
N GLY A 159 5.43 -5.72 19.26
CA GLY A 159 6.48 -6.61 19.75
C GLY A 159 7.46 -7.01 18.65
N TYR A 160 8.62 -7.48 19.10
CA TYR A 160 9.72 -7.95 18.26
C TYR A 160 10.20 -9.30 18.76
N VAL A 161 10.71 -10.14 17.86
CA VAL A 161 11.39 -11.39 18.20
C VAL A 161 12.81 -11.31 17.70
N VAL A 162 13.78 -11.43 18.60
CA VAL A 162 15.20 -11.40 18.24
C VAL A 162 15.69 -12.84 18.17
N HIS A 163 16.14 -13.24 16.98
CA HIS A 163 16.83 -14.48 16.76
C HIS A 163 18.34 -14.24 16.76
N VAL A 164 19.09 -15.06 17.49
CA VAL A 164 20.55 -15.02 17.52
C VAL A 164 21.09 -16.37 17.10
N GLY A 165 21.86 -16.38 16.02
CA GLY A 165 22.32 -17.62 15.39
C GLY A 165 21.13 -18.49 14.96
N ASP A 166 21.29 -19.81 15.09
CA ASP A 166 20.36 -20.79 14.55
C ASP A 166 19.35 -21.33 15.57
N GLY A 167 19.52 -21.03 16.87
CA GLY A 167 18.79 -21.75 17.93
C GLY A 167 18.20 -20.89 19.05
N PHE A 168 18.60 -19.63 19.18
CA PHE A 168 18.09 -18.75 20.23
C PHE A 168 17.10 -17.74 19.67
N ALA A 169 15.90 -17.68 20.27
CA ALA A 169 14.89 -16.70 19.96
C ALA A 169 14.28 -16.15 21.25
N GLN A 170 14.17 -14.82 21.36
CA GLN A 170 13.56 -14.19 22.52
C GLN A 170 12.61 -13.06 22.09
N PRO A 171 11.34 -13.07 22.56
CA PRO A 171 10.46 -11.94 22.40
C PRO A 171 10.93 -10.77 23.26
N VAL A 172 10.98 -9.58 22.68
CA VAL A 172 11.46 -8.36 23.33
C VAL A 172 10.53 -7.20 23.01
N SER A 173 10.39 -6.29 23.96
CA SER A 173 9.59 -5.08 23.77
C SER A 173 10.36 -4.02 22.98
N PRO A 174 9.67 -3.11 22.29
CA PRO A 174 10.30 -1.98 21.60
C PRO A 174 11.21 -1.16 22.54
N ALA A 175 10.73 -0.88 23.75
CA ALA A 175 11.47 -0.11 24.75
C ALA A 175 12.78 -0.80 25.18
N ALA A 176 12.77 -2.13 25.33
CA ALA A 176 13.96 -2.89 25.68
C ALA A 176 15.02 -2.85 24.57
N LEU A 177 14.60 -2.92 23.30
CA LEU A 177 15.51 -2.77 22.16
C LEU A 177 16.08 -1.35 22.06
N GLN A 178 15.29 -0.32 22.34
CA GLN A 178 15.79 1.07 22.35
C GLN A 178 16.79 1.34 23.47
N SER A 179 16.54 0.78 24.66
CA SER A 179 17.44 0.96 25.82
C SER A 179 18.68 0.07 25.78
N GLY A 180 18.69 -0.97 24.93
CA GLY A 180 19.69 -2.02 24.94
C GLY A 180 19.23 -3.24 25.73
N VAL A 181 18.86 -4.31 25.03
CA VAL A 181 18.44 -5.57 25.66
C VAL A 181 19.62 -6.49 25.93
N VAL A 182 19.65 -7.14 27.10
CA VAL A 182 20.61 -8.20 27.39
C VAL A 182 19.95 -9.55 27.15
N LEU A 183 20.42 -10.24 26.13
CA LEU A 183 19.94 -11.57 25.76
C LEU A 183 20.75 -12.61 26.54
N ARG A 184 20.06 -13.50 27.25
CA ARG A 184 20.69 -14.56 28.05
C ARG A 184 20.27 -15.91 27.49
N PRO A 185 21.05 -16.47 26.56
CA PRO A 185 20.82 -17.82 26.10
C PRO A 185 20.92 -18.78 27.28
N THR A 186 19.89 -19.58 27.47
CA THR A 186 19.93 -20.72 28.41
C THR A 186 20.33 -21.97 27.64
N SER A 187 21.18 -22.78 28.25
CA SER A 187 21.55 -24.12 27.76
C SER A 187 20.51 -25.16 28.17
#